data_AF-A0A3A5AT18-F1
#
_entry.id   AF-A0A3A5AT18-F1
#
_cell.length_a   1.000
_cell.length_b   1.000
_cell.length_c   1.000
_cell.angle_alpha   90.00
_cell.angle_beta   90.00
_cell.angle_gamma   90.00
#
_symmetry.space_group_name_H-M   'P 1'
#
loop_
_entity.id
_entity.type
_entity.pdbx_description
1 polymer ?
#
loop_
_entity_poly.entity_id
_entity_poly.type
_entity_poly.pdbx_seq_one_letter_code
_entity_poly.pdbx_strand_id
1 'polypeptide(L)' 'MKRLIALVLLSSFLFGCGAAARESEFWKHPAMYASWNHMDFSISGYKQPTAQTGKQSMEEKWWGIPVPYIPAK' A
#
# COMPACT_ATOMS: atom_id res chain seq x y z
N MET A 1 3.70 -30.65 -16.32
CA MET A 1 3.70 -29.24 -16.79
C MET A 1 2.72 -28.35 -16.03
N LYS A 2 1.42 -28.67 -15.91
CA LYS A 2 0.42 -27.86 -15.18
C LYS A 2 0.76 -27.58 -13.71
N ARG A 3 1.36 -28.54 -13.01
CA ARG A 3 1.81 -28.41 -11.61
C ARG A 3 2.95 -27.40 -11.44
N LEU A 4 3.88 -27.32 -12.40
CA LEU A 4 4.99 -26.35 -12.36
C LEU A 4 4.48 -24.92 -12.56
N ILE A 5 3.52 -24.71 -13.46
CA ILE A 5 2.88 -23.41 -13.66
C ILE A 5 2.18 -22.96 -12.37
N ALA A 6 1.43 -23.85 -11.72
CA ALA A 6 0.77 -23.55 -10.45
C ALA A 6 1.78 -23.16 -9.35
N LEU A 7 2.92 -23.86 -9.26
CA LEU A 7 3.96 -23.54 -8.29
C LEU A 7 4.63 -22.20 -8.57
N VAL A 8 4.87 -21.84 -9.83
CA VAL A 8 5.45 -20.54 -10.23
C VAL A 8 4.48 -19.39 -9.95
N LEU A 9 3.18 -19.58 -10.20
CA LEU A 9 2.17 -18.57 -9.89
C LEU A 9 2.04 -18.37 -8.38
N LEU A 10 2.02 -19.46 -7.61
CA LEU A 10 1.94 -19.40 -6.16
C LEU A 10 3.17 -18.72 -5.56
N SER A 11 4.37 -19.05 -6.04
CA SER A 11 5.59 -18.40 -5.56
C SER A 11 5.58 -16.90 -5.90
N SER A 12 5.25 -16.53 -7.14
CA SER A 12 5.15 -15.12 -7.55
C SER A 12 4.15 -14.32 -6.71
N PHE A 13 3.02 -14.93 -6.35
CA PHE A 13 2.02 -14.32 -5.48
C PHE A 13 2.55 -14.12 -4.06
N LEU A 14 3.20 -15.13 -3.47
CA LEU A 14 3.74 -15.05 -2.12
C LEU A 14 4.90 -14.06 -2.01
N PHE A 15 5.81 -14.02 -2.99
CA PHE A 15 6.93 -13.08 -2.99
C PHE A 15 6.50 -11.65 -3.32
N GLY A 16 5.57 -11.45 -4.27
CA GLY A 16 5.07 -10.13 -4.63
C GLY A 16 4.22 -9.50 -3.53
N CYS A 17 3.14 -10.18 -3.12
CA CYS A 17 2.23 -9.66 -2.10
C CYS A 17 2.88 -9.62 -0.72
N GLY A 18 3.76 -10.58 -0.40
CA GLY A 18 4.50 -10.60 0.86
C GLY A 18 5.49 -9.44 1.01
N ALA A 19 6.22 -9.09 -0.06
CA ALA A 19 7.11 -7.93 -0.07
C ALA A 19 6.34 -6.62 0.11
N ALA A 20 5.27 -6.42 -0.67
CA ALA A 20 4.43 -5.23 -0.57
C ALA A 20 3.82 -5.08 0.83
N ALA A 21 3.35 -6.17 1.45
CA ALA A 21 2.79 -6.14 2.80
C ALA A 21 3.84 -5.90 3.89
N ARG A 22 5.11 -6.24 3.64
CA ARG A 22 6.22 -5.92 4.55
C ARG A 22 6.60 -4.44 4.45
N GLU A 23 6.71 -3.90 3.24
CA GLU A 23 7.09 -2.50 3.00
C GLU A 23 6.01 -1.51 3.42
N SER A 24 4.73 -1.87 3.26
CA SER A 24 3.61 -1.04 3.66
C SER A 24 3.29 -1.09 5.15
N GLU A 25 4.07 -1.85 5.94
CA GLU A 25 3.80 -2.15 7.34
C GLU A 25 2.46 -2.85 7.60
N PHE A 26 1.78 -3.38 6.58
CA PHE A 26 0.44 -3.98 6.67
C PHE A 26 0.30 -4.98 7.83
N TRP A 27 1.30 -5.85 8.02
CA TRP A 27 1.29 -6.86 9.09
C TRP A 27 1.40 -6.29 10.51
N LYS A 28 1.76 -5.01 10.67
CA LYS A 28 1.89 -4.34 11.96
C LYS A 28 0.57 -3.72 12.44
N HIS A 29 -0.47 -3.73 11.61
CA HIS A 29 -1.75 -3.11 11.91
C HIS A 29 -2.87 -4.14 11.99
N PRO A 30 -3.87 -3.94 12.88
CA PRO A 30 -4.99 -4.88 13.04
C PRO A 30 -6.03 -4.78 11.92
N ALA A 31 -5.90 -3.79 11.03
CA ALA A 31 -6.83 -3.49 9.95
C ALA A 31 -6.06 -3.20 8.67
N MET A 32 -6.75 -3.27 7.53
CA MET A 32 -6.16 -2.94 6.22
C MET A 32 -5.89 -1.45 6.05
N TYR A 33 -6.79 -0.61 6.57
CA TYR A 33 -6.69 0.85 6.54
C TYR A 33 -6.92 1.42 7.95
N ALA A 34 -6.39 2.62 8.18
CA ALA A 34 -6.48 3.33 9.46
C ALA A 34 -7.89 3.91 9.68
N SER A 35 -8.54 4.28 8.58
CA SER A 35 -9.84 4.94 8.53
C SER A 35 -10.46 4.76 7.14
N TRP A 36 -11.70 5.22 6.98
CA TRP A 36 -12.34 5.33 5.67
C TRP A 36 -11.61 6.30 4.73
N ASN A 37 -11.07 7.40 5.26
CA ASN A 37 -10.28 8.35 4.46
C ASN A 37 -9.00 7.69 3.93
N HIS A 38 -8.34 6.85 4.74
CA HIS A 38 -7.16 6.09 4.32
C HIS A 38 -7.52 5.13 3.17
N MET A 39 -8.66 4.43 3.28
CA MET A 39 -9.16 3.56 2.20
C MET A 39 -9.44 4.35 0.92
N ASP A 40 -10.20 5.45 0.99
CA ASP A 40 -10.58 6.25 -0.16
C ASP A 40 -9.36 6.84 -0.88
N PHE A 41 -8.37 7.29 -0.11
CA PHE A 41 -7.10 7.74 -0.65
C PHE A 41 -6.35 6.62 -1.38
N SER A 42 -6.30 5.41 -0.79
CA SER A 42 -5.61 4.26 -1.37
C SER A 42 -6.27 3.75 -2.65
N ILE A 43 -7.59 3.90 -2.80
CA ILE A 43 -8.33 3.46 -3.99
C ILE A 43 -8.18 4.46 -5.15
N SER A 44 -8.33 5.75 -4.88
CA SER A 44 -8.35 6.76 -5.95
C SER A 44 -7.62 8.06 -5.63
N GLY A 45 -7.55 8.48 -4.36
CA GLY A 45 -6.96 9.76 -3.97
C GLY A 45 -5.45 9.87 -4.26
N TYR A 46 -4.71 8.77 -4.25
CA TYR A 46 -3.26 8.77 -4.53
C TYR A 46 -2.89 9.30 -5.92
N LYS A 47 -3.85 9.35 -6.86
CA LYS A 47 -3.62 9.85 -8.23
C LYS A 47 -3.43 11.36 -8.28
N GLN A 48 -3.98 12.09 -7.31
CA GLN A 48 -3.89 13.54 -7.20
C GLN A 48 -3.75 13.94 -5.72
N PRO A 49 -2.61 13.65 -5.08
CA PRO A 49 -2.40 13.98 -3.68
C PRO A 49 -2.34 15.51 -3.51
N THR A 50 -2.97 16.00 -2.46
CA THR A 50 -2.96 17.42 -2.08
C THR A 50 -2.22 17.61 -0.76
N ALA A 51 -1.87 18.86 -0.44
CA ALA A 51 -1.33 19.19 0.87
C ALA A 51 -2.30 18.82 2.02
N GLN A 52 -3.61 18.87 1.77
CA GLN A 52 -4.62 18.48 2.75
C GLN A 52 -4.59 16.97 3.01
N THR A 53 -4.55 16.14 1.95
CA THR A 53 -4.46 14.68 2.13
C THR A 53 -3.15 14.27 2.82
N GLY A 54 -2.05 15.01 2.58
CA GLY A 54 -0.80 14.81 3.30
C GLY A 54 -0.88 15.17 4.80
N LYS A 55 -1.63 16.20 5.18
CA LYS A 55 -1.90 16.50 6.60
C LYS A 55 -2.75 15.40 7.23
N GLN A 56 -3.83 15.00 6.56
CA GLN A 56 -4.72 13.93 7.04
C GLN A 56 -3.98 12.62 7.23
N SER A 57 -3.10 12.23 6.30
CA SER A 57 -2.33 10.98 6.43
C SER A 57 -1.43 10.98 7.67
N MET A 58 -0.87 12.14 8.04
CA MET A 58 -0.06 12.30 9.25
C MET A 58 -0.91 12.27 10.53
N GLU A 59 -2.04 12.98 10.53
CA GLU A 59 -2.96 13.06 11.67
C GLU A 59 -3.58 11.70 12.02
N GLU A 60 -4.01 10.96 11.00
CA GLU A 60 -4.64 9.65 11.14
C GLU A 60 -3.64 8.48 11.12
N LYS A 61 -2.34 8.77 11.06
CA LYS A 61 -1.23 7.78 11.10
C LYS A 61 -1.38 6.69 10.05
N TRP A 62 -1.62 7.08 8.80
CA TRP A 62 -1.72 6.13 7.69
C TRP A 62 -0.38 5.43 7.46
N TRP A 63 -0.44 4.13 7.18
CA TRP A 63 0.70 3.31 6.77
C TRP A 63 0.65 3.03 5.28
N GLY A 64 1.79 2.73 4.69
CA GLY A 64 1.89 2.49 3.26
C GLY A 64 3.33 2.43 2.80
N ILE A 65 3.52 2.24 1.49
CA ILE A 65 4.86 2.23 0.91
C ILE A 65 5.33 3.69 0.83
N PRO A 66 6.49 4.04 1.42
CA PRO A 66 6.99 5.40 1.37
C PRO A 66 7.27 5.81 -0.07
N VAL A 67 6.63 6.88 -0.53
CA VAL A 67 6.90 7.47 -1.84
C VAL A 67 8.10 8.40 -1.69
N PRO A 68 9.17 8.24 -2.49
CA PRO A 68 10.29 9.17 -2.47
C PRO A 68 9.80 10.58 -2.79
N TYR A 69 10.38 11.59 -2.14
CA TYR A 69 10.02 12.98 -2.40
C TYR A 69 10.22 13.32 -3.88
N ILE A 70 9.13 13.65 -4.57
CA ILE A 70 9.16 14.18 -5.93
C ILE A 70 8.85 15.68 -5.81
N PRO A 71 9.80 16.58 -6.08
CA PRO A 71 9.54 18.01 -6.05
C PRO A 71 8.42 18.34 -7.03
N ALA A 72 7.41 19.11 -6.57
CA ALA A 72 6.35 19.61 -7.43
C ALA A 72 6.97 20.46 -8.55
N LYS A 73 6.49 20.27 -9.79
CA LYS A 73 6.83 21.16 -10.91
C LYS A 73 6.15 22.51 -10.77
#